data_AF-A0A091CJD0-F1
#
_entry.id   AF-A0A091CJD0-F1
#
_cell.length_a   1.000
_cell.length_b   1.000
_cell.length_c   1.000
_cell.angle_alpha   90.00
_cell.angle_beta   90.00
_cell.angle_gamma   90.00
#
_symmetry.space_group_name_H-M   'P 1'
#
loop_
_entity.id
_entity.type
_entity.pdbx_description
1 polymer ?
#
loop_
_entity_poly.entity_id
_entity_poly.type
_entity_poly.pdbx_seq_one_letter_code
_entity_poly.pdbx_strand_id
1 'polypeptide(L)'
;MPRGSWEEEVLAQRDIASQEPTDEQAGQALLTRPVSGRAQAKFHFRHCCQQREEQSAHKHLLACLPACLHARLPRSYPDMGSQALPRAPMQTLIFLDLEATGLPFSQPKITELCLLAIHRCALESSSTPQGRPPAVPLPPRVVDKLSLCVAPGKACNPAASKITGLSTAELTAHGRQHFDNNLANLLLAFLQRQPRPWCLIAHNGDRYDFPLLQAELTMLGLGGALDGAFCVDSIAALKALEQDSSTSECGSRRSYSLGSIYTRLYGQAPVDSHTAEGDVLSLLSICQWRPQALLQWVDAHARPFSTIKPMYGVTASPGTNPRPSVIPAKATVATARNSSPNLKRNGRPKASPPTKVPGTPSREGLLAPLGLLAFLTLAIATLYGLSLATPGK
;
A
#
# COMPACT_ATOMS: atom_id res chain seq x y z
N MET A 1 -11.21 -4.72 38.47
CA MET A 1 -10.13 -5.37 37.70
C MET A 1 -10.38 -6.86 37.67
N PRO A 2 -10.39 -7.49 36.49
CA PRO A 2 -9.93 -8.87 36.37
C PRO A 2 -8.67 -8.91 35.48
N ARG A 3 -7.57 -9.35 36.10
CA ARG A 3 -6.41 -9.93 35.43
C ARG A 3 -6.87 -11.27 34.83
N GLY A 4 -6.52 -11.57 33.59
CA GLY A 4 -6.86 -12.89 33.04
C GLY A 4 -7.00 -13.00 31.52
N SER A 5 -6.56 -12.03 30.72
CA SER A 5 -6.38 -12.27 29.27
C SER A 5 -5.05 -11.76 28.72
N TRP A 6 -4.13 -11.40 29.61
CA TRP A 6 -2.81 -10.88 29.25
C TRP A 6 -1.73 -11.96 29.31
N GLU A 7 -1.92 -13.02 30.10
CA GLU A 7 -0.96 -14.12 30.21
C GLU A 7 -1.07 -15.13 29.06
N GLU A 8 -2.27 -15.35 28.49
CA GLU A 8 -2.46 -16.30 27.39
C GLU A 8 -1.79 -15.85 26.08
N GLU A 9 -1.75 -14.55 25.81
CA GLU A 9 -1.13 -14.00 24.59
C GLU A 9 0.42 -13.97 24.71
N VAL A 10 0.94 -13.83 25.93
CA VAL A 10 2.37 -13.94 26.24
C VAL A 10 2.85 -15.40 26.27
N LEU A 11 1.97 -16.35 26.63
CA LEU A 11 2.24 -17.79 26.58
C LEU A 11 2.24 -18.32 25.14
N ALA A 12 1.30 -17.88 24.30
CA ALA A 12 1.25 -18.28 22.88
C ALA A 12 2.52 -17.87 22.09
N GLN A 13 3.20 -16.81 22.51
CA GLN A 13 4.47 -16.36 21.92
C GLN A 13 5.72 -17.04 22.52
N ARG A 14 5.60 -17.72 23.67
CA ARG A 14 6.69 -18.49 24.32
C ARG A 14 6.79 -19.93 23.83
N ASP A 15 5.67 -20.58 23.51
CA ASP A 15 5.67 -22.02 23.19
C ASP A 15 6.25 -22.35 21.80
N ILE A 16 6.27 -21.39 20.88
CA ILE A 16 6.89 -21.55 19.55
C ILE A 16 8.44 -21.53 19.63
N ALA A 17 9.02 -21.11 20.76
CA ALA A 17 10.46 -20.99 20.91
C ALA A 17 11.18 -22.21 21.50
N SER A 18 10.46 -23.30 21.83
CA SER A 18 11.01 -24.42 22.62
C SER A 18 11.03 -25.79 21.93
N GLN A 19 11.04 -25.86 20.59
CA GLN A 19 11.19 -27.13 19.88
C GLN A 19 12.44 -27.10 18.98
N GLU A 20 13.55 -27.62 19.50
CA GLU A 20 14.68 -28.09 18.69
C GLU A 20 14.35 -29.45 18.07
N PRO A 21 14.65 -29.70 16.78
CA PRO A 21 14.67 -31.05 16.25
C PRO A 21 16.06 -31.66 16.39
N THR A 22 16.16 -32.76 17.12
CA THR A 22 17.30 -33.67 17.07
C THR A 22 17.26 -34.48 15.78
N ASP A 23 18.32 -34.38 14.98
CA ASP A 23 18.63 -35.27 13.87
C ASP A 23 18.92 -36.69 14.38
N GLU A 24 18.13 -37.67 13.94
CA GLU A 24 18.59 -39.05 13.68
C GLU A 24 17.46 -39.87 13.04
N GLN A 25 17.53 -40.08 11.72
CA GLN A 25 17.60 -41.43 11.10
C GLN A 25 17.40 -41.35 9.58
N ALA A 26 18.53 -41.53 8.88
CA ALA A 26 18.58 -41.93 7.49
C ALA A 26 18.12 -43.39 7.31
N GLY A 27 17.57 -43.73 6.15
CA GLY A 27 17.60 -45.12 5.67
C GLY A 27 16.47 -45.58 4.76
N GLN A 28 16.70 -45.46 3.44
CA GLN A 28 16.40 -46.46 2.40
C GLN A 28 14.96 -46.97 2.19
N ALA A 29 14.42 -46.71 0.99
CA ALA A 29 14.03 -47.78 0.05
C ALA A 29 13.78 -47.24 -1.37
N LEU A 30 14.31 -47.99 -2.33
CA LEU A 30 14.41 -47.76 -3.77
C LEU A 30 13.18 -48.28 -4.56
N LEU A 31 12.96 -47.68 -5.73
CA LEU A 31 12.45 -48.24 -7.00
C LEU A 31 11.02 -48.82 -7.08
N THR A 32 10.19 -48.23 -7.95
CA THR A 32 9.86 -48.75 -9.30
C THR A 32 8.86 -47.85 -10.05
N ARG A 33 9.12 -47.63 -11.34
CA ARG A 33 8.22 -47.10 -12.41
C ARG A 33 7.58 -48.31 -13.15
N PRO A 34 6.61 -48.22 -14.12
CA PRO A 34 6.31 -47.08 -15.01
C PRO A 34 4.83 -46.81 -15.45
N VAL A 35 4.62 -45.58 -15.96
CA VAL A 35 3.91 -45.12 -17.19
C VAL A 35 2.62 -45.81 -17.69
N SER A 36 1.52 -45.04 -17.83
CA SER A 36 0.79 -44.79 -19.10
C SER A 36 -0.39 -43.82 -18.90
N GLY A 37 -0.67 -42.93 -19.87
CA GLY A 37 -1.90 -42.13 -19.90
C GLY A 37 -1.76 -40.76 -20.56
N ARG A 38 -1.67 -40.72 -21.90
CA ARG A 38 -1.65 -39.52 -22.75
C ARG A 38 -3.10 -39.11 -23.06
N ALA A 39 -3.49 -37.86 -22.77
CA ALA A 39 -4.71 -37.27 -23.33
C ALA A 39 -4.39 -35.85 -23.84
N GLN A 40 -4.39 -35.71 -25.18
CA GLN A 40 -4.33 -34.43 -25.89
C GLN A 40 -5.76 -33.94 -26.09
N ALA A 41 -6.05 -32.69 -25.73
CA ALA A 41 -7.23 -31.96 -26.21
C ALA A 41 -6.78 -30.70 -26.96
N LYS A 42 -7.17 -30.63 -28.23
CA LYS A 42 -6.87 -29.59 -29.19
C LYS A 42 -7.72 -28.34 -28.89
N PHE A 43 -7.09 -27.17 -28.77
CA PHE A 43 -7.78 -25.88 -28.80
C PHE A 43 -7.94 -25.41 -30.26
N HIS A 44 -9.19 -25.16 -30.68
CA HIS A 44 -9.53 -24.48 -31.93
C HIS A 44 -9.68 -22.98 -31.66
N PHE A 45 -8.82 -22.16 -32.28
CA PHE A 45 -9.04 -20.74 -32.44
C PHE A 45 -10.02 -20.52 -33.61
N ARG A 46 -11.15 -19.85 -33.38
CA ARG A 46 -11.94 -19.22 -34.44
C ARG A 46 -11.90 -17.70 -34.29
N HIS A 47 -11.31 -17.08 -35.29
CA HIS A 47 -11.39 -15.66 -35.61
C HIS A 47 -12.75 -15.39 -36.26
N CYS A 48 -13.49 -14.39 -35.81
CA CYS A 48 -14.50 -13.74 -36.65
C CYS A 48 -14.62 -12.26 -36.26
N CYS A 49 -14.15 -11.40 -37.17
CA CYS A 49 -14.40 -9.97 -37.17
C CYS A 49 -15.83 -9.71 -37.66
N GLN A 50 -16.51 -8.73 -37.07
CA GLN A 50 -17.45 -7.92 -37.83
C GLN A 50 -17.40 -6.47 -37.32
N GLN A 51 -16.84 -5.60 -38.15
CA GLN A 51 -16.97 -4.15 -38.08
C GLN A 51 -18.38 -3.74 -38.55
N ARG A 52 -18.94 -2.70 -37.92
CA ARG A 52 -19.76 -1.70 -38.59
C ARG A 52 -19.56 -0.35 -37.90
N GLU A 53 -18.95 0.58 -38.63
CA GLU A 53 -19.05 2.02 -38.44
C GLU A 53 -20.28 2.55 -39.21
N GLU A 54 -20.87 3.64 -38.71
CA GLU A 54 -21.50 4.79 -39.41
C GLU A 54 -22.33 5.57 -38.36
N GLN A 55 -21.80 6.66 -37.78
CA GLN A 55 -21.83 8.06 -38.21
C GLN A 55 -23.16 8.84 -38.04
N SER A 56 -23.03 9.97 -37.34
CA SER A 56 -23.63 11.30 -37.62
C SER A 56 -24.87 11.79 -36.85
N ALA A 57 -24.57 12.70 -35.90
CA ALA A 57 -25.12 14.06 -35.71
C ALA A 57 -26.63 14.34 -35.79
N HIS A 58 -27.19 14.93 -34.72
CA HIS A 58 -27.70 16.33 -34.78
C HIS A 58 -27.96 16.95 -33.41
N LYS A 59 -27.63 18.25 -33.31
CA LYS A 59 -27.91 19.19 -32.21
C LYS A 59 -29.34 19.75 -32.31
N HIS A 60 -29.77 20.42 -31.22
CA HIS A 60 -31.01 21.19 -30.96
C HIS A 60 -32.17 20.34 -30.39
N LEU A 61 -32.84 20.71 -29.30
CA LEU A 61 -33.43 22.01 -28.99
C LEU A 61 -33.64 22.18 -27.46
N LEU A 62 -33.49 23.42 -26.98
CA LEU A 62 -33.95 23.91 -25.69
C LEU A 62 -35.49 24.07 -25.67
N ALA A 63 -36.02 24.18 -24.44
CA ALA A 63 -37.30 24.77 -24.03
C ALA A 63 -38.53 23.85 -23.96
N CYS A 64 -38.99 23.60 -22.73
CA CYS A 64 -40.38 23.82 -22.29
C CYS A 64 -40.52 23.50 -20.79
N LEU A 65 -40.49 24.52 -19.95
CA LEU A 65 -41.07 24.51 -18.60
C LEU A 65 -42.50 25.06 -18.71
N PRO A 66 -43.46 24.53 -17.93
CA PRO A 66 -44.56 25.34 -17.45
C PRO A 66 -44.48 25.50 -15.93
N ALA A 67 -44.60 26.76 -15.51
CA ALA A 67 -44.90 27.17 -14.16
C ALA A 67 -46.35 26.81 -13.82
N CYS A 68 -46.58 26.23 -12.64
CA CYS A 68 -47.90 26.23 -12.00
C CYS A 68 -47.78 26.68 -10.55
N LEU A 69 -48.69 27.59 -10.23
CA LEU A 69 -48.81 28.42 -9.04
C LEU A 69 -49.57 27.68 -7.92
N HIS A 70 -49.18 27.96 -6.67
CA HIS A 70 -50.02 28.04 -5.46
C HIS A 70 -50.76 26.78 -4.96
N ALA A 71 -50.19 26.19 -3.90
CA ALA A 71 -50.99 25.63 -2.80
C ALA A 71 -50.33 26.03 -1.47
N ARG A 72 -51.04 26.82 -0.65
CA ARG A 72 -50.74 27.07 0.76
C ARG A 72 -51.28 25.91 1.58
N LEU A 73 -50.50 25.39 2.52
CA LEU A 73 -50.94 24.62 3.71
C LEU A 73 -49.80 24.67 4.76
N PRO A 74 -50.06 24.36 6.05
CA PRO A 74 -49.75 25.25 7.17
C PRO A 74 -48.45 24.93 7.89
N ARG A 75 -48.10 25.89 8.74
CA ARG A 75 -46.88 26.06 9.53
C ARG A 75 -46.89 25.14 10.75
N SER A 76 -46.06 24.10 10.73
CA SER A 76 -45.51 23.46 11.93
C SER A 76 -44.32 22.59 11.54
N TYR A 77 -43.11 23.18 11.54
CA TYR A 77 -41.89 22.39 11.49
C TYR A 77 -41.55 21.95 12.92
N PRO A 78 -41.52 20.64 13.22
CA PRO A 78 -40.78 20.19 14.39
C PRO A 78 -39.30 20.50 14.14
N ASP A 79 -38.64 20.95 15.20
CA ASP A 79 -37.20 21.20 15.26
C ASP A 79 -36.44 19.94 14.80
N MET A 80 -36.04 19.95 13.52
CA MET A 80 -35.18 18.92 12.93
C MET A 80 -33.78 19.18 13.44
N GLY A 81 -33.45 18.53 14.55
CA GLY A 81 -32.09 18.40 15.05
C GLY A 81 -31.15 18.11 13.89
N SER A 82 -30.06 18.87 13.84
CA SER A 82 -29.03 18.91 12.81
C SER A 82 -28.63 17.50 12.32
N GLN A 83 -29.36 16.95 11.35
CA GLN A 83 -28.95 15.73 10.66
C GLN A 83 -27.76 16.10 9.81
N ALA A 84 -26.57 15.76 10.31
CA ALA A 84 -25.36 15.80 9.51
C ALA A 84 -25.65 15.04 8.20
N LEU A 85 -25.38 15.68 7.06
CA LEU A 85 -25.49 15.03 5.76
C LEU A 85 -24.80 13.67 5.80
N PRO A 86 -25.39 12.61 5.20
CA PRO A 86 -24.75 11.30 5.15
C PRO A 86 -23.33 11.46 4.61
N ARG A 87 -22.34 10.97 5.37
CA ARG A 87 -20.95 11.02 4.92
C ARG A 87 -20.86 10.29 3.58
N ALA A 88 -20.15 10.88 2.62
CA ALA A 88 -19.88 10.22 1.35
C ALA A 88 -19.14 8.90 1.62
N PRO A 89 -19.48 7.82 0.90
CA PRO A 89 -18.96 6.52 1.23
C PRO A 89 -17.50 6.39 0.76
N MET A 90 -16.71 5.58 1.44
CA MET A 90 -15.28 5.42 1.18
C MET A 90 -15.06 4.85 -0.23
N GLN A 91 -14.23 5.52 -1.02
CA GLN A 91 -13.90 5.12 -2.39
C GLN A 91 -12.69 4.21 -2.45
N THR A 92 -11.72 4.38 -1.55
CA THR A 92 -10.54 3.52 -1.49
C THR A 92 -10.31 3.00 -0.07
N LEU A 93 -10.14 1.69 0.05
CA LEU A 93 -9.73 1.01 1.27
C LEU A 93 -8.24 0.72 1.14
N ILE A 94 -7.45 1.15 2.12
CA ILE A 94 -5.99 1.02 2.11
C ILE A 94 -5.62 0.12 3.28
N PHE A 95 -5.31 -1.13 2.97
CA PHE A 95 -4.86 -2.10 3.97
C PHE A 95 -3.42 -1.76 4.36
N LEU A 96 -3.18 -1.66 5.66
CA LEU A 96 -1.92 -1.27 6.26
C LEU A 96 -1.49 -2.34 7.26
N ASP A 97 -0.22 -2.67 7.23
CA ASP A 97 0.47 -3.40 8.28
C ASP A 97 1.87 -2.83 8.50
N LEU A 98 2.31 -2.82 9.76
CA LEU A 98 3.62 -2.35 10.19
C LEU A 98 4.35 -3.42 10.99
N GLU A 99 5.53 -3.78 10.50
CA GLU A 99 6.53 -4.46 11.34
C GLU A 99 7.37 -3.42 12.07
N ALA A 100 7.73 -3.73 13.31
CA ALA A 100 8.48 -2.81 14.15
C ALA A 100 9.48 -3.51 15.07
N THR A 101 10.33 -2.71 15.70
CA THR A 101 11.34 -3.20 16.64
C THR A 101 10.79 -3.88 17.91
N GLY A 102 9.48 -3.80 18.17
CA GLY A 102 8.87 -4.38 19.38
C GLY A 102 7.48 -3.85 19.70
N LEU A 103 7.02 -4.10 20.93
CA LEU A 103 5.67 -3.75 21.41
C LEU A 103 5.58 -2.31 21.93
N PRO A 104 4.36 -1.74 22.11
CA PRO A 104 4.18 -0.32 22.43
C PRO A 104 4.97 0.22 23.64
N PHE A 105 5.08 -0.57 24.71
CA PHE A 105 5.83 -0.18 25.92
C PHE A 105 7.33 0.03 25.65
N SER A 106 7.87 -0.54 24.57
CA SER A 106 9.28 -0.42 24.19
C SER A 106 9.57 0.83 23.35
N GLN A 107 8.55 1.66 23.06
CA GLN A 107 8.59 2.76 22.11
C GLN A 107 9.19 2.31 20.76
N PRO A 108 8.48 1.44 20.03
CA PRO A 108 9.02 0.80 18.86
C PRO A 108 9.20 1.77 17.70
N LYS A 109 10.03 1.36 16.74
CA LYS A 109 10.30 2.05 15.48
C LYS A 109 9.95 1.14 14.32
N ILE A 110 9.40 1.71 13.26
CA ILE A 110 8.98 0.93 12.07
C ILE A 110 10.21 0.32 11.40
N THR A 111 10.13 -0.97 11.10
CA THR A 111 11.16 -1.75 10.36
C THR A 111 10.69 -2.18 8.99
N GLU A 112 9.38 -2.30 8.79
CA GLU A 112 8.76 -2.56 7.49
C GLU A 112 7.37 -1.95 7.48
N LEU A 113 6.92 -1.46 6.33
CA LEU A 113 5.51 -1.16 6.12
C LEU A 113 5.00 -1.74 4.81
N CYS A 114 3.71 -2.06 4.78
CA CYS A 114 3.00 -2.35 3.56
C CYS A 114 1.69 -1.58 3.47
N LEU A 115 1.39 -1.05 2.29
CA LEU A 115 0.12 -0.46 1.91
C LEU A 115 -0.42 -1.20 0.69
N LEU A 116 -1.69 -1.61 0.74
CA LEU A 116 -2.43 -2.14 -0.39
C LEU A 116 -3.73 -1.36 -0.57
N ALA A 117 -3.77 -0.51 -1.59
CA ALA A 117 -4.91 0.36 -1.89
C ALA A 117 -5.83 -0.30 -2.92
N ILE A 118 -7.10 -0.39 -2.56
CA ILE A 118 -8.15 -1.07 -3.33
C ILE A 118 -9.37 -0.17 -3.44
N HIS A 119 -9.81 0.07 -4.67
CA HIS A 119 -11.05 0.81 -4.90
C HIS A 119 -12.27 0.00 -4.48
N ARG A 120 -13.29 0.64 -3.89
CA ARG A 120 -14.52 0.00 -3.38
C ARG A 120 -15.18 -0.93 -4.38
N CYS A 121 -15.20 -0.57 -5.66
CA CYS A 121 -15.88 -1.33 -6.71
C CYS A 121 -15.29 -2.73 -6.87
N ALA A 122 -13.99 -2.90 -6.60
CA ALA A 122 -13.32 -4.19 -6.65
C ALA A 122 -13.86 -5.14 -5.56
N LEU A 123 -14.18 -4.61 -4.38
CA LEU A 123 -14.78 -5.36 -3.28
C LEU A 123 -16.29 -5.56 -3.49
N GLU A 124 -17.00 -4.58 -4.02
CA GLU A 124 -18.43 -4.71 -4.36
C GLU A 124 -18.70 -5.79 -5.41
N SER A 125 -17.82 -5.89 -6.41
CA SER A 125 -17.88 -6.89 -7.47
C SER A 125 -17.46 -8.30 -7.04
N SER A 126 -16.89 -8.43 -5.84
CA SER A 126 -16.48 -9.74 -5.30
C SER A 126 -17.72 -10.54 -4.88
N SER A 127 -17.86 -11.74 -5.43
CA SER A 127 -18.88 -12.69 -4.98
C SER A 127 -18.57 -13.14 -3.55
N THR A 128 -19.62 -13.29 -2.73
CA THR A 128 -19.46 -13.88 -1.40
C THR A 128 -18.87 -15.30 -1.55
N PRO A 129 -17.80 -15.64 -0.82
CA PRO A 129 -17.20 -16.96 -0.91
C PRO A 129 -18.23 -18.06 -0.60
N GLN A 130 -18.29 -19.07 -1.48
CA GLN A 130 -19.14 -20.25 -1.29
C GLN A 130 -18.32 -21.45 -0.80
N GLY A 131 -18.95 -22.37 -0.07
CA GLY A 131 -18.32 -23.55 0.52
C GLY A 131 -18.18 -23.48 2.04
N ARG A 132 -17.90 -24.62 2.68
CA ARG A 132 -17.64 -24.72 4.13
C ARG A 132 -16.44 -25.66 4.38
N PRO A 133 -15.23 -25.14 4.68
CA PRO A 133 -14.87 -23.72 4.67
C PRO A 133 -14.88 -23.13 3.24
N PRO A 134 -15.15 -21.83 3.08
CA PRO A 134 -14.98 -21.15 1.79
C PRO A 134 -13.50 -21.18 1.35
N ALA A 135 -13.28 -21.19 0.03
CA ALA A 135 -11.94 -20.96 -0.50
C ALA A 135 -11.45 -19.55 -0.17
N VAL A 136 -10.14 -19.38 0.00
CA VAL A 136 -9.51 -18.07 0.21
C VAL A 136 -9.81 -17.17 -1.01
N PRO A 137 -10.39 -15.97 -0.81
CA PRO A 137 -10.66 -15.05 -1.90
C PRO A 137 -9.39 -14.62 -2.62
N LEU A 138 -9.45 -14.53 -3.94
CA LEU A 138 -8.34 -13.96 -4.71
C LEU A 138 -8.30 -12.44 -4.50
N PRO A 139 -7.11 -11.86 -4.33
CA PRO A 139 -6.95 -10.41 -4.35
C PRO A 139 -7.49 -9.82 -5.65
N PRO A 140 -8.16 -8.65 -5.62
CA PRO A 140 -8.57 -7.98 -6.84
C PRO A 140 -7.39 -7.73 -7.78
N ARG A 141 -7.64 -7.73 -9.09
CA ARG A 141 -6.57 -7.54 -10.09
C ARG A 141 -6.03 -6.11 -10.11
N VAL A 142 -6.89 -5.12 -9.85
CA VAL A 142 -6.55 -3.70 -9.86
C VAL A 142 -6.32 -3.26 -8.42
N VAL A 143 -5.05 -3.25 -8.02
CA VAL A 143 -4.58 -2.83 -6.70
C VAL A 143 -3.29 -2.04 -6.86
N ASP A 144 -3.14 -0.99 -6.06
CA ASP A 144 -1.86 -0.30 -5.89
C ASP A 144 -1.18 -0.86 -4.63
N LYS A 145 0.11 -1.21 -4.72
CA LYS A 145 0.87 -1.78 -3.61
C LYS A 145 2.15 -1.01 -3.37
N LEU A 146 2.48 -0.79 -2.10
CA LEU A 146 3.75 -0.26 -1.66
C LEU A 146 4.24 -1.09 -0.47
N SER A 147 5.40 -1.72 -0.58
CA SER A 147 6.06 -2.44 0.51
C SER A 147 7.50 -1.95 0.64
N LEU A 148 7.93 -1.57 1.85
CA LEU A 148 9.22 -0.95 2.10
C LEU A 148 9.80 -1.37 3.44
N CYS A 149 11.05 -1.85 3.44
CA CYS A 149 11.84 -2.02 4.66
C CYS A 149 12.52 -0.70 5.08
N VAL A 150 12.57 -0.44 6.38
CA VAL A 150 13.02 0.82 7.00
C VAL A 150 14.06 0.51 8.08
N ALA A 151 15.17 1.25 8.11
CA ALA A 151 16.15 1.13 9.19
C ALA A 151 15.66 1.88 10.45
N PRO A 152 15.40 1.21 11.58
CA PRO A 152 14.66 1.79 12.71
C PRO A 152 15.46 2.77 13.58
N GLY A 153 16.78 2.88 13.40
CA GLY A 153 17.65 3.74 14.23
C GLY A 153 17.81 3.29 15.70
N LYS A 154 17.21 2.14 16.08
CA LYS A 154 17.40 1.44 17.36
C LYS A 154 17.46 -0.08 17.13
N ALA A 155 17.98 -0.82 18.11
CA ALA A 155 18.01 -2.27 18.05
C ALA A 155 16.60 -2.87 18.08
N CYS A 156 16.33 -3.84 17.21
CA CYS A 156 15.15 -4.69 17.29
C CYS A 156 15.20 -5.56 18.54
N ASN A 157 14.06 -5.72 19.21
CA ASN A 157 13.91 -6.73 20.26
C ASN A 157 14.15 -8.14 19.67
N PRO A 158 14.86 -9.05 20.37
CA PRO A 158 15.14 -10.38 19.83
C PRO A 158 13.89 -11.18 19.41
N ALA A 159 12.78 -11.04 20.15
CA ALA A 159 11.54 -11.70 19.80
C ALA A 159 10.93 -11.10 18.52
N ALA A 160 10.96 -9.76 18.37
CA ALA A 160 10.50 -9.08 17.16
C ALA A 160 11.36 -9.48 15.94
N SER A 161 12.68 -9.54 16.08
CA SER A 161 13.55 -10.03 15.00
C SER A 161 13.31 -11.49 14.65
N LYS A 162 12.99 -12.33 15.64
CA LYS A 162 12.70 -13.74 15.39
C LYS A 162 11.42 -13.94 14.59
N ILE A 163 10.36 -13.20 14.91
CA ILE A 163 9.07 -13.36 14.21
C ILE A 163 9.11 -12.71 12.82
N THR A 164 9.70 -11.52 12.69
CA THR A 164 9.72 -10.78 11.42
C THR A 164 10.83 -11.21 10.46
N GLY A 165 11.85 -11.90 10.97
CA GLY A 165 13.09 -12.13 10.23
C GLY A 165 13.91 -10.86 10.01
N LEU A 166 13.54 -9.71 10.59
CA LEU A 166 14.23 -8.44 10.39
C LEU A 166 15.10 -8.06 11.60
N SER A 167 16.37 -7.74 11.33
CA SER A 167 17.29 -7.17 12.31
C SER A 167 17.78 -5.79 11.87
N THR A 168 18.03 -4.91 12.84
CA THR A 168 18.62 -3.58 12.57
C THR A 168 19.95 -3.69 11.82
N ALA A 169 20.76 -4.70 12.15
CA ALA A 169 22.05 -4.93 11.50
C ALA A 169 21.89 -5.29 10.02
N GLU A 170 20.98 -6.19 9.70
CA GLU A 170 20.70 -6.61 8.32
C GLU A 170 20.09 -5.48 7.48
N LEU A 171 19.11 -4.76 8.03
CA LEU A 171 18.52 -3.59 7.37
C LEU A 171 19.58 -2.51 7.06
N THR A 172 20.51 -2.29 7.99
CA THR A 172 21.62 -1.35 7.79
C THR A 172 22.63 -1.87 6.76
N ALA A 173 22.99 -3.16 6.81
CA ALA A 173 23.87 -3.79 5.84
C ALA A 173 23.30 -3.74 4.42
N HIS A 174 21.97 -3.82 4.27
CA HIS A 174 21.27 -3.67 3.00
C HIS A 174 21.00 -2.21 2.60
N GLY A 175 21.58 -1.25 3.33
CA GLY A 175 21.47 0.18 3.04
C GLY A 175 20.06 0.73 3.09
N ARG A 176 19.17 0.15 3.93
CA ARG A 176 17.82 0.70 4.12
C ARG A 176 17.92 2.06 4.80
N GLN A 177 17.10 3.00 4.35
CA GLN A 177 17.04 4.34 4.92
C GLN A 177 16.12 4.37 6.15
N HIS A 178 16.29 5.40 6.97
CA HIS A 178 15.43 5.63 8.13
C HIS A 178 14.03 6.10 7.71
N PHE A 179 13.10 6.12 8.67
CA PHE A 179 11.82 6.81 8.47
C PHE A 179 12.07 8.32 8.39
N ASP A 180 12.17 8.85 7.18
CA ASP A 180 12.57 10.23 6.91
C ASP A 180 11.55 11.01 6.06
N ASN A 181 11.86 12.27 5.75
CA ASN A 181 10.99 13.11 4.93
C ASN A 181 10.79 12.57 3.51
N ASN A 182 11.76 11.85 2.95
CA ASN A 182 11.62 11.26 1.61
C ASN A 182 10.63 10.11 1.63
N LEU A 183 10.72 9.22 2.63
CA LEU A 183 9.72 8.19 2.86
C LEU A 183 8.33 8.79 3.06
N ALA A 184 8.21 9.81 3.93
CA ALA A 184 6.93 10.47 4.18
C ALA A 184 6.32 11.07 2.89
N ASN A 185 7.14 11.73 2.06
CA ASN A 185 6.69 12.24 0.76
C ASN A 185 6.25 11.14 -0.19
N LEU A 186 6.96 10.00 -0.21
CA LEU A 186 6.59 8.83 -1.00
C LEU A 186 5.22 8.27 -0.55
N LEU A 187 4.99 8.15 0.76
CA LEU A 187 3.69 7.74 1.31
C LEU A 187 2.58 8.70 0.89
N LEU A 188 2.79 10.01 1.05
CA LEU A 188 1.80 11.01 0.67
C LEU A 188 1.51 11.00 -0.83
N ALA A 189 2.54 10.83 -1.67
CA ALA A 189 2.36 10.69 -3.12
C ALA A 189 1.57 9.43 -3.49
N PHE A 190 1.84 8.29 -2.85
CA PHE A 190 1.06 7.05 -3.01
C PHE A 190 -0.41 7.26 -2.65
N LEU A 191 -0.69 7.90 -1.51
CA LEU A 191 -2.04 8.20 -1.03
C LEU A 191 -2.78 9.21 -1.91
N GLN A 192 -2.07 10.19 -2.49
CA GLN A 192 -2.65 11.19 -3.39
C GLN A 192 -3.16 10.60 -4.71
N ARG A 193 -2.64 9.43 -5.13
CA ARG A 193 -3.14 8.72 -6.31
C ARG A 193 -4.52 8.08 -6.09
N GLN A 194 -4.93 7.91 -4.83
CA GLN A 194 -6.12 7.15 -4.49
C GLN A 194 -7.39 8.01 -4.54
N PRO A 195 -8.48 7.52 -5.14
CA PRO A 195 -9.79 8.16 -5.07
C PRO A 195 -10.23 8.47 -3.63
N ARG A 196 -10.73 9.69 -3.42
CA ARG A 196 -11.19 10.17 -2.10
C ARG A 196 -12.72 10.01 -1.94
N PRO A 197 -13.23 9.90 -0.69
CA PRO A 197 -12.47 9.71 0.54
C PRO A 197 -11.87 8.30 0.62
N TRP A 198 -10.72 8.17 1.27
CA TRP A 198 -10.06 6.88 1.47
C TRP A 198 -9.85 6.59 2.96
N CYS A 199 -9.79 5.30 3.31
CA CYS A 199 -9.72 4.83 4.69
C CYS A 199 -8.61 3.79 4.87
N LEU A 200 -7.74 4.02 5.86
CA LEU A 200 -6.77 3.02 6.33
C LEU A 200 -7.48 1.91 7.10
N ILE A 201 -7.07 0.67 6.86
CA ILE A 201 -7.56 -0.51 7.56
C ILE A 201 -6.34 -1.29 8.04
N ALA A 202 -6.20 -1.42 9.36
CA ALA A 202 -5.14 -2.22 9.96
C ALA A 202 -5.74 -3.18 11.00
N HIS A 203 -5.00 -4.22 11.33
CA HIS A 203 -5.43 -5.22 12.30
C HIS A 203 -4.91 -4.87 13.69
N ASN A 204 -5.80 -4.58 14.65
CA ASN A 204 -5.43 -3.94 15.92
C ASN A 204 -4.83 -2.53 15.73
N GLY A 205 -5.15 -1.88 14.60
CA GLY A 205 -4.58 -0.59 14.20
C GLY A 205 -4.84 0.53 15.21
N ASP A 206 -5.98 0.49 15.91
CA ASP A 206 -6.33 1.51 16.91
C ASP A 206 -5.35 1.55 18.08
N ARG A 207 -4.70 0.42 18.36
CA ARG A 207 -3.79 0.23 19.50
C ARG A 207 -2.33 0.11 19.09
N TYR A 208 -2.04 0.00 17.81
CA TYR A 208 -0.69 -0.28 17.32
C TYR A 208 -0.33 0.57 16.10
N ASP A 209 -0.81 0.20 14.90
CA ASP A 209 -0.34 0.76 13.62
C ASP A 209 -0.59 2.26 13.51
N PHE A 210 -1.82 2.70 13.81
CA PHE A 210 -2.18 4.11 13.65
C PHE A 210 -1.41 5.00 14.64
N PRO A 211 -1.37 4.68 15.95
CA PRO A 211 -0.53 5.43 16.89
C PRO A 211 0.96 5.44 16.53
N LEU A 212 1.50 4.31 16.03
CA LEU A 212 2.92 4.21 15.66
C LEU A 212 3.24 5.06 14.44
N LEU A 213 2.44 4.95 13.37
CA LEU A 213 2.58 5.77 12.17
C LEU A 213 2.44 7.27 12.50
N GLN A 214 1.47 7.63 13.35
CA GLN A 214 1.31 9.00 13.82
C GLN A 214 2.53 9.49 14.60
N ALA A 215 3.16 8.65 15.41
CA ALA A 215 4.38 9.00 16.13
C ALA A 215 5.55 9.26 15.18
N GLU A 216 5.79 8.40 14.18
CA GLU A 216 6.88 8.59 13.20
C GLU A 216 6.67 9.85 12.36
N LEU A 217 5.45 10.12 11.89
CA LEU A 217 5.13 11.36 11.19
C LEU A 217 5.29 12.60 12.08
N THR A 218 4.87 12.52 13.34
CA THR A 218 5.00 13.63 14.30
C THR A 218 6.47 13.93 14.59
N MET A 219 7.34 12.92 14.67
CA MET A 219 8.79 13.10 14.84
C MET A 219 9.44 13.87 13.68
N LEU A 220 8.86 13.80 12.48
CA LEU A 220 9.28 14.57 11.30
C LEU A 220 8.64 15.97 11.22
N GLY A 221 7.81 16.35 12.19
CA GLY A 221 7.01 17.58 12.11
C GLY A 221 5.83 17.49 11.13
N LEU A 222 5.48 16.29 10.69
CA LEU A 222 4.43 15.99 9.72
C LEU A 222 3.17 15.40 10.38
N GLY A 223 2.92 15.71 11.65
CA GLY A 223 1.79 15.16 12.41
C GLY A 223 0.41 15.45 11.81
N GLY A 224 0.25 16.53 11.03
CA GLY A 224 -1.00 16.87 10.33
C GLY A 224 -1.07 16.33 8.89
N ALA A 225 -0.09 15.58 8.41
CA ALA A 225 -0.03 15.15 7.01
C ALA A 225 -1.18 14.21 6.61
N LEU A 226 -1.79 13.54 7.58
CA LEU A 226 -2.92 12.64 7.39
C LEU A 226 -4.24 13.22 7.93
N ASP A 227 -4.37 14.54 8.10
CA ASP A 227 -5.59 15.14 8.67
C ASP A 227 -6.86 14.91 7.83
N GLY A 228 -6.70 14.74 6.52
CA GLY A 228 -7.79 14.39 5.61
C GLY A 228 -8.05 12.89 5.45
N ALA A 229 -7.31 12.04 6.16
CA ALA A 229 -7.40 10.59 6.09
C ALA A 229 -8.48 10.05 7.05
N PHE A 230 -9.02 8.88 6.73
CA PHE A 230 -9.84 8.10 7.65
C PHE A 230 -9.13 6.80 8.03
N CYS A 231 -9.53 6.21 9.15
CA CYS A 231 -9.05 4.90 9.58
C CYS A 231 -10.12 4.10 10.33
N VAL A 232 -9.98 2.77 10.29
CA VAL A 232 -10.77 1.81 11.07
C VAL A 232 -9.94 0.58 11.47
N ASP A 233 -10.33 -0.05 12.57
CA ASP A 233 -9.74 -1.31 13.03
C ASP A 233 -10.52 -2.52 12.52
N SER A 234 -9.83 -3.44 11.84
CA SER A 234 -10.45 -4.65 11.32
C SER A 234 -10.92 -5.63 12.40
N ILE A 235 -10.35 -5.60 13.61
CA ILE A 235 -10.85 -6.41 14.73
C ILE A 235 -12.27 -6.01 15.09
N ALA A 236 -12.53 -4.70 15.17
CA ALA A 236 -13.87 -4.19 15.47
C ALA A 236 -14.86 -4.54 14.34
N ALA A 237 -14.42 -4.40 13.09
CA ALA A 237 -15.22 -4.77 11.92
C ALA A 237 -15.61 -6.25 11.96
N LEU A 238 -14.64 -7.15 12.11
CA LEU A 238 -14.89 -8.59 12.04
C LEU A 238 -15.66 -9.13 13.23
N LYS A 239 -15.54 -8.52 14.41
CA LYS A 239 -16.44 -8.79 15.54
C LYS A 239 -17.90 -8.51 15.20
N ALA A 240 -18.18 -7.37 14.58
CA ALA A 240 -19.54 -7.01 14.18
C ALA A 240 -20.08 -7.96 13.10
N LEU A 241 -19.28 -8.23 12.06
CA LEU A 241 -19.65 -9.11 10.95
C LEU A 241 -19.91 -10.57 11.39
N GLU A 242 -19.14 -11.08 12.35
CA GLU A 242 -19.37 -12.42 12.92
C GLU A 242 -20.64 -12.47 13.78
N GLN A 243 -20.95 -11.41 14.55
CA GLN A 243 -22.15 -11.34 15.39
C GLN A 243 -23.44 -11.34 14.55
N ASP A 244 -23.45 -10.62 13.43
CA ASP A 244 -24.57 -10.61 12.47
C ASP A 244 -24.81 -11.98 11.81
N SER A 245 -23.82 -12.88 11.88
CA SER A 245 -23.88 -14.20 11.25
C SER A 245 -24.36 -15.30 12.21
N SER A 246 -24.25 -15.09 13.52
CA SER A 246 -24.58 -16.10 14.53
C SER A 246 -25.87 -15.75 15.27
N THR A 247 -26.94 -16.49 15.00
CA THR A 247 -28.08 -16.58 15.93
C THR A 247 -27.60 -17.32 17.18
N SER A 248 -27.14 -16.58 18.18
CA SER A 248 -27.14 -16.97 19.59
C SER A 248 -26.56 -18.37 19.92
N GLU A 249 -25.29 -18.61 19.59
CA GLU A 249 -24.48 -19.57 20.35
C GLU A 249 -23.53 -18.80 21.28
N CYS A 250 -23.99 -18.63 22.52
CA CYS A 250 -23.17 -18.31 23.67
C CYS A 250 -22.18 -19.46 23.89
N GLY A 251 -20.85 -19.22 24.01
CA GLY A 251 -19.98 -20.33 24.36
C GLY A 251 -18.50 -20.13 24.65
N SER A 252 -17.74 -19.37 23.85
CA SER A 252 -16.29 -19.24 24.13
C SER A 252 -15.70 -17.92 23.64
N ARG A 253 -14.77 -17.38 24.44
CA ARG A 253 -14.00 -16.19 24.09
C ARG A 253 -13.07 -16.54 22.92
N ARG A 254 -13.44 -16.12 21.71
CA ARG A 254 -12.66 -16.39 20.50
C ARG A 254 -11.48 -15.43 20.41
N SER A 255 -10.34 -15.93 19.95
CA SER A 255 -9.23 -15.07 19.52
C SER A 255 -9.60 -14.33 18.23
N TYR A 256 -9.28 -13.05 18.21
CA TYR A 256 -9.37 -12.16 17.05
C TYR A 256 -7.99 -11.74 16.56
N SER A 257 -6.94 -12.55 16.81
CA SER A 257 -5.67 -12.36 16.11
C SER A 257 -5.83 -12.70 14.63
N LEU A 258 -5.01 -12.06 13.78
CA LEU A 258 -5.08 -12.18 12.32
C LEU A 258 -5.10 -13.65 11.87
N GLY A 259 -4.12 -14.44 12.33
CA GLY A 259 -4.03 -15.86 12.03
C GLY A 259 -5.20 -16.70 12.58
N SER A 260 -5.74 -16.35 13.76
CA SER A 260 -6.89 -17.07 14.34
C SER A 260 -8.16 -16.86 13.54
N ILE A 261 -8.38 -15.63 13.04
CA ILE A 261 -9.52 -15.32 12.19
C ILE A 261 -9.35 -16.00 10.83
N TYR A 262 -8.19 -15.85 10.20
CA TYR A 262 -7.90 -16.42 8.89
C TYR A 262 -8.11 -17.95 8.90
N THR A 263 -7.53 -18.64 9.90
CA THR A 263 -7.70 -20.09 10.07
C THR A 263 -9.15 -20.49 10.33
N ARG A 264 -9.88 -19.70 11.13
CA ARG A 264 -11.31 -19.98 11.41
C ARG A 264 -12.19 -19.82 10.18
N LEU A 265 -11.89 -18.84 9.32
CA LEU A 265 -12.67 -18.58 8.10
C LEU A 265 -12.34 -19.56 6.99
N TYR A 266 -11.06 -19.87 6.78
CA TYR A 266 -10.60 -20.58 5.58
C TYR A 266 -10.09 -22.01 5.86
N GLY A 267 -9.98 -22.43 7.12
CA GLY A 267 -9.53 -23.78 7.49
C GLY A 267 -8.04 -24.04 7.23
N GLN A 268 -7.25 -23.01 6.96
CA GLN A 268 -5.82 -23.08 6.66
C GLN A 268 -5.07 -21.93 7.34
N ALA A 269 -3.78 -22.11 7.61
CA ALA A 269 -2.92 -21.06 8.13
C ALA A 269 -2.59 -20.00 7.06
N PRO A 270 -2.30 -18.74 7.46
CA PRO A 270 -1.70 -17.75 6.56
C PRO A 270 -0.32 -18.20 6.06
N VAL A 271 0.04 -17.84 4.83
CA VAL A 271 1.27 -18.34 4.17
C VAL A 271 2.52 -17.62 4.67
N ASP A 272 2.52 -16.28 4.60
CA ASP A 272 3.71 -15.44 4.84
C ASP A 272 3.52 -14.56 6.09
N SER A 273 3.21 -15.20 7.22
CA SER A 273 2.95 -14.48 8.48
C SER A 273 4.18 -13.66 8.92
N HIS A 274 3.97 -12.49 9.53
CA HIS A 274 5.03 -11.61 10.06
C HIS A 274 5.97 -11.03 8.99
N THR A 275 5.46 -10.92 7.77
CA THR A 275 5.96 -9.95 6.78
C THR A 275 4.88 -8.91 6.58
N ALA A 276 5.23 -7.63 6.44
CA ALA A 276 4.20 -6.60 6.32
C ALA A 276 3.27 -6.85 5.11
N GLU A 277 3.82 -7.39 4.00
CA GLU A 277 3.00 -7.75 2.84
C GLU A 277 2.13 -8.98 3.07
N GLY A 278 2.67 -10.05 3.66
CA GLY A 278 1.92 -11.27 3.91
C GLY A 278 0.76 -11.04 4.89
N ASP A 279 0.97 -10.21 5.92
CA ASP A 279 -0.07 -9.85 6.87
C ASP A 279 -1.12 -8.91 6.25
N VAL A 280 -0.73 -7.96 5.39
CA VAL A 280 -1.69 -7.18 4.58
C VAL A 280 -2.53 -8.08 3.66
N LEU A 281 -1.93 -9.07 3.00
CA LEU A 281 -2.67 -9.99 2.12
C LEU A 281 -3.63 -10.87 2.91
N SER A 282 -3.21 -11.35 4.08
CA SER A 282 -4.07 -12.11 5.00
C SER A 282 -5.22 -11.25 5.52
N LEU A 283 -4.95 -9.99 5.86
CA LEU A 283 -5.93 -8.99 6.27
C LEU A 283 -6.94 -8.69 5.14
N LEU A 284 -6.47 -8.56 3.91
CA LEU A 284 -7.33 -8.41 2.74
C LEU A 284 -8.25 -9.62 2.60
N SER A 285 -7.71 -10.84 2.67
CA SER A 285 -8.51 -12.06 2.53
C SER A 285 -9.62 -12.13 3.57
N ILE A 286 -9.35 -11.88 4.85
CA ILE A 286 -10.42 -11.91 5.88
C ILE A 286 -11.45 -10.78 5.67
N CYS A 287 -11.05 -9.64 5.12
CA CYS A 287 -11.94 -8.55 4.75
C CYS A 287 -12.82 -8.88 3.52
N GLN A 288 -12.33 -9.73 2.60
CA GLN A 288 -13.09 -10.24 1.47
C GLN A 288 -14.08 -11.35 1.82
N TRP A 289 -14.15 -11.81 3.09
CA TRP A 289 -15.12 -12.81 3.51
C TRP A 289 -16.58 -12.34 3.35
N ARG A 290 -16.86 -11.09 3.71
CA ARG A 290 -18.17 -10.44 3.56
C ARG A 290 -18.00 -9.00 3.08
N PRO A 291 -17.66 -8.79 1.80
CA PRO A 291 -17.18 -7.49 1.33
C PRO A 291 -18.26 -6.40 1.40
N GLN A 292 -19.52 -6.71 1.10
CA GLN A 292 -20.62 -5.74 1.17
C GLN A 292 -20.90 -5.29 2.62
N ALA A 293 -20.93 -6.23 3.56
CA ALA A 293 -21.12 -5.94 4.98
C ALA A 293 -19.92 -5.16 5.55
N LEU A 294 -18.70 -5.51 5.13
CA LEU A 294 -17.50 -4.77 5.51
C LEU A 294 -17.58 -3.32 5.04
N LEU A 295 -17.89 -3.08 3.76
CA LEU A 295 -17.97 -1.72 3.20
C LEU A 295 -19.00 -0.87 3.94
N GLN A 296 -20.18 -1.42 4.22
CA GLN A 296 -21.22 -0.75 5.02
C GLN A 296 -20.71 -0.40 6.42
N TRP A 297 -20.00 -1.33 7.06
CA TRP A 297 -19.43 -1.12 8.39
C TRP A 297 -18.35 -0.03 8.36
N VAL A 298 -17.44 -0.06 7.36
CA VAL A 298 -16.39 0.95 7.17
C VAL A 298 -17.00 2.34 6.97
N ASP A 299 -18.00 2.47 6.10
CA ASP A 299 -18.67 3.74 5.82
C ASP A 299 -19.31 4.35 7.08
N ALA A 300 -19.85 3.50 7.96
CA ALA A 300 -20.46 3.92 9.22
C ALA A 300 -19.46 4.27 10.34
N HIS A 301 -18.31 3.59 10.39
CA HIS A 301 -17.37 3.66 11.53
C HIS A 301 -16.05 4.38 11.22
N ALA A 302 -15.80 4.75 9.96
CA ALA A 302 -14.64 5.54 9.56
C ALA A 302 -14.55 6.83 10.38
N ARG A 303 -13.39 7.00 11.04
CA ARG A 303 -13.08 8.21 11.82
C ARG A 303 -11.83 8.90 11.26
N PRO A 304 -11.72 10.23 11.40
CA PRO A 304 -10.56 10.96 10.92
C PRO A 304 -9.28 10.48 11.61
N PHE A 305 -8.20 10.28 10.84
CA PHE A 305 -6.89 9.89 11.37
C PHE A 305 -6.29 10.95 12.29
N SER A 306 -6.65 12.23 12.10
CA SER A 306 -6.29 13.33 13.01
C SER A 306 -6.74 13.12 14.47
N THR A 307 -7.70 12.22 14.72
CA THR A 307 -8.12 11.85 16.08
C THR A 307 -7.19 10.85 16.76
N ILE A 308 -6.26 10.24 16.02
CA ILE A 308 -5.30 9.27 16.53
C ILE A 308 -4.21 10.01 17.31
N LYS A 309 -3.98 9.57 18.55
CA LYS A 309 -2.89 10.07 19.37
C LYS A 309 -1.59 9.35 18.99
N PRO A 310 -0.46 10.05 18.89
CA PRO A 310 0.85 9.42 18.75
C PRO A 310 1.07 8.36 19.84
N MET A 311 1.68 7.22 19.49
CA MET A 311 1.97 6.13 20.43
C MET A 311 2.80 6.57 21.63
N TYR A 312 3.72 7.51 21.40
CA TYR A 312 4.57 8.11 22.41
C TYR A 312 4.80 9.60 22.07
N GLY A 313 5.03 10.40 23.10
CA GLY A 313 5.25 11.84 22.95
C GLY A 313 6.65 12.16 22.43
N VAL A 314 6.76 13.22 21.64
CA VAL A 314 8.04 13.87 21.37
C VAL A 314 8.39 14.67 22.62
N THR A 315 9.27 14.16 23.49
CA THR A 315 9.92 15.04 24.47
C THR A 315 10.80 15.99 23.67
N ALA A 316 10.30 17.20 23.43
CA ALA A 316 11.13 18.28 22.94
C ALA A 316 12.31 18.41 23.91
N SER A 317 13.53 18.06 23.47
CA SER A 317 14.71 18.48 24.21
C SER A 317 14.68 20.00 24.30
N PRO A 318 14.73 20.61 25.50
CA PRO A 318 14.78 22.05 25.63
C PRO A 318 16.19 22.49 25.23
N GLY A 319 16.38 22.86 23.97
CA GLY A 319 17.70 23.35 23.55
C GLY A 319 17.96 23.43 22.07
N THR A 320 17.21 24.23 21.33
CA THR A 320 17.74 25.29 20.44
C THR A 320 16.57 25.96 19.71
N ASN A 321 16.43 27.27 19.91
CA ASN A 321 15.44 28.09 19.21
C ASN A 321 15.65 27.99 17.69
N PRO A 322 14.64 27.63 16.89
CA PRO A 322 14.71 27.83 15.45
C PRO A 322 14.54 29.33 15.19
N ARG A 323 15.65 29.98 14.83
CA ARG A 323 15.65 31.32 14.26
C ARG A 323 14.76 31.32 13.00
N PRO A 324 13.80 32.24 12.86
CA PRO A 324 12.94 32.25 11.68
C PRO A 324 13.77 32.64 10.45
N SER A 325 14.00 31.67 9.56
CA SER A 325 14.52 31.93 8.22
C SER A 325 13.42 32.61 7.41
N VAL A 326 13.67 33.87 7.10
CA VAL A 326 12.91 34.70 6.18
C VAL A 326 12.90 34.01 4.80
N ILE A 327 11.71 33.61 4.35
CA ILE A 327 11.47 33.21 2.96
C ILE A 327 11.33 34.50 2.14
N PRO A 328 12.15 34.76 1.11
CA PRO A 328 11.81 35.78 0.12
C PRO A 328 10.74 35.23 -0.81
N ALA A 329 9.66 36.00 -0.94
CA ALA A 329 8.54 35.73 -1.81
C ALA A 329 8.93 35.70 -3.31
N LYS A 330 8.23 34.82 -4.04
CA LYS A 330 7.92 34.81 -5.48
C LYS A 330 8.71 35.80 -6.37
N ALA A 331 9.57 35.25 -7.24
CA ALA A 331 9.96 35.92 -8.48
C ALA A 331 9.12 35.35 -9.64
N THR A 332 8.17 36.16 -10.10
CA THR A 332 7.37 35.95 -11.29
C THR A 332 8.22 36.19 -12.53
N VAL A 333 8.09 35.28 -13.51
CA VAL A 333 8.70 35.34 -14.84
C VAL A 333 8.21 36.59 -15.59
N ALA A 334 9.14 37.37 -16.15
CA ALA A 334 8.85 38.41 -17.13
C ALA A 334 9.82 38.32 -18.32
N THR A 335 9.22 38.33 -19.51
CA THR A 335 9.80 38.15 -20.84
C THR A 335 10.61 39.36 -21.32
N ALA A 336 11.59 39.06 -22.17
CA ALA A 336 12.57 39.90 -22.84
C ALA A 336 12.08 41.26 -23.41
N ARG A 337 13.01 42.24 -23.43
CA ARG A 337 13.19 43.19 -24.55
C ARG A 337 14.60 43.80 -24.56
N ASN A 338 15.18 43.78 -25.75
CA ASN A 338 16.48 44.33 -26.13
C ASN A 338 16.56 45.85 -25.94
N SER A 339 17.76 46.37 -25.64
CA SER A 339 18.36 47.58 -26.24
C SER A 339 19.74 47.87 -25.64
N SER A 340 20.79 47.81 -26.46
CA SER A 340 22.09 48.45 -26.21
C SER A 340 22.06 49.89 -26.74
N PRO A 341 22.90 50.80 -26.20
CA PRO A 341 24.01 51.26 -27.05
C PRO A 341 25.34 51.54 -26.32
N ASN A 342 26.38 51.51 -27.16
CA ASN A 342 27.82 51.77 -26.96
C ASN A 342 28.19 53.10 -26.26
N LEU A 343 29.40 53.19 -25.66
CA LEU A 343 30.60 53.79 -26.31
C LEU A 343 31.80 54.09 -25.35
N LYS A 344 33.02 53.66 -25.76
CA LYS A 344 34.40 54.19 -25.50
C LYS A 344 35.02 54.05 -24.08
N ARG A 345 36.34 53.88 -23.87
CA ARG A 345 37.55 53.52 -24.66
C ARG A 345 38.76 53.46 -23.68
N ASN A 346 39.79 52.68 -24.05
CA ASN A 346 41.24 52.80 -23.74
C ASN A 346 41.85 52.07 -22.53
N GLY A 347 42.81 51.18 -22.84
CA GLY A 347 43.96 50.89 -21.96
C GLY A 347 44.53 49.45 -21.99
N ARG A 348 45.33 49.08 -23.00
CA ARG A 348 46.33 47.97 -22.94
C ARG A 348 47.57 48.45 -23.74
N PRO A 349 48.82 48.01 -23.45
CA PRO A 349 49.26 46.66 -23.85
C PRO A 349 50.39 46.02 -23.00
N LYS A 350 50.44 44.68 -22.96
CA LYS A 350 51.67 43.87 -23.21
C LYS A 350 51.32 42.38 -23.37
N ALA A 351 51.88 41.78 -24.44
CA ALA A 351 51.84 40.36 -24.84
C ALA A 351 53.08 39.62 -24.25
N SER A 352 53.22 38.30 -24.18
CA SER A 352 52.99 37.15 -25.11
C SER A 352 53.31 35.81 -24.37
N PRO A 353 53.31 34.58 -24.95
CA PRO A 353 52.39 33.86 -25.86
C PRO A 353 52.05 32.41 -25.33
N PRO A 354 51.74 31.35 -26.12
CA PRO A 354 50.42 30.70 -26.14
C PRO A 354 50.39 29.21 -25.72
N THR A 355 49.29 28.75 -25.11
CA THR A 355 49.03 27.31 -24.92
C THR A 355 47.78 26.89 -25.68
N LYS A 356 47.95 25.86 -26.52
CA LYS A 356 46.97 25.21 -27.38
C LYS A 356 45.65 24.86 -26.65
N VAL A 357 44.54 25.15 -27.32
CA VAL A 357 43.22 24.56 -27.08
C VAL A 357 43.10 23.28 -27.91
N PRO A 358 42.66 22.15 -27.32
CA PRO A 358 42.01 21.07 -28.06
C PRO A 358 40.48 21.18 -27.95
N GLY A 359 39.84 20.99 -29.10
CA GLY A 359 38.44 21.30 -29.35
C GLY A 359 37.38 20.39 -28.73
N THR A 360 36.15 20.85 -28.90
CA THR A 360 34.87 20.18 -28.68
C THR A 360 34.79 18.81 -29.38
N PRO A 361 34.37 17.72 -28.71
CA PRO A 361 34.07 16.46 -29.39
C PRO A 361 32.69 16.52 -30.07
N SER A 362 32.64 16.02 -31.31
CA SER A 362 31.45 15.89 -32.15
C SER A 362 30.50 14.80 -31.66
N ARG A 363 29.21 14.98 -31.94
CA ARG A 363 28.07 14.19 -31.47
C ARG A 363 27.86 12.88 -32.26
N GLU A 364 28.93 12.16 -32.57
CA GLU A 364 28.88 10.96 -33.45
C GLU A 364 29.35 9.66 -32.77
N GLY A 365 29.76 9.69 -31.49
CA GLY A 365 30.30 8.53 -30.78
C GLY A 365 29.30 7.60 -30.06
N LEU A 366 27.98 7.88 -30.09
CA LEU A 366 26.98 7.13 -29.29
C LEU A 366 26.02 6.24 -30.10
N LEU A 367 26.08 6.26 -31.43
CA LEU A 367 25.20 5.43 -32.28
C LEU A 367 25.83 4.08 -32.68
N ALA A 368 27.14 3.93 -32.57
CA ALA A 368 27.82 2.66 -32.86
C ALA A 368 27.58 1.53 -31.84
N PRO A 369 27.51 1.76 -30.50
CA PRO A 369 27.32 0.65 -29.56
C PRO A 369 25.86 0.19 -29.46
N LEU A 370 24.89 1.02 -29.86
CA LEU A 370 23.47 0.64 -29.87
C LEU A 370 23.09 -0.25 -31.06
N GLY A 371 23.72 -0.01 -32.22
CA GLY A 371 23.55 -0.87 -33.40
C GLY A 371 24.04 -2.29 -33.16
N LEU A 372 25.24 -2.44 -32.57
CA LEU A 372 25.82 -3.75 -32.29
C LEU A 372 24.98 -4.56 -31.29
N LEU A 373 24.44 -3.91 -30.26
CA LEU A 373 23.58 -4.56 -29.27
C LEU A 373 22.26 -5.03 -29.90
N ALA A 374 21.65 -4.21 -30.77
CA ALA A 374 20.45 -4.60 -31.51
C ALA A 374 20.70 -5.80 -32.44
N PHE A 375 21.82 -5.82 -33.17
CA PHE A 375 22.21 -6.97 -34.01
C PHE A 375 22.46 -8.23 -33.19
N LEU A 376 23.10 -8.12 -32.03
CA LEU A 376 23.36 -9.26 -31.13
C LEU A 376 22.04 -9.84 -30.59
N THR A 377 21.10 -8.98 -30.17
CA THR A 377 19.79 -9.44 -29.68
C THR A 377 18.98 -10.15 -30.76
N LEU A 378 19.01 -9.66 -32.00
CA LEU A 378 18.32 -10.27 -33.14
C LEU A 378 18.93 -11.61 -33.55
N ALA A 379 20.27 -11.72 -33.52
CA ALA A 379 21.00 -12.96 -33.79
C ALA A 379 20.72 -14.04 -32.72
N ILE A 380 20.69 -13.66 -31.45
CA ILE A 380 20.35 -14.58 -30.35
C ILE A 380 18.89 -15.04 -30.48
N ALA A 381 17.96 -14.13 -30.77
CA ALA A 381 16.55 -14.47 -30.95
C ALA A 381 16.32 -15.41 -32.16
N THR A 382 17.04 -15.23 -33.26
CA THR A 382 16.95 -16.12 -34.43
C THR A 382 17.55 -17.50 -34.16
N LEU A 383 18.70 -17.58 -33.48
CA LEU A 383 19.29 -18.86 -33.07
C LEU A 383 18.38 -19.63 -32.09
N TYR A 384 17.75 -18.93 -31.16
CA TYR A 384 16.80 -19.53 -30.22
C TYR A 384 15.52 -20.00 -30.92
N GLY A 385 14.99 -19.22 -31.88
CA GLY A 385 13.84 -19.60 -32.70
C GLY A 385 14.11 -20.83 -33.58
N LEU A 386 15.31 -20.94 -34.15
CA LEU A 386 15.72 -22.10 -34.95
C LEU A 386 15.93 -23.36 -34.08
N SER A 387 16.42 -23.20 -32.84
CA SER A 387 16.61 -24.30 -31.90
C SER A 387 15.29 -24.86 -31.34
N LEU A 388 14.21 -24.08 -31.36
CA LEU A 388 12.85 -24.53 -31.03
C LEU A 388 12.09 -25.11 -32.23
N ALA A 389 12.58 -24.88 -33.46
CA ALA A 389 11.94 -25.30 -34.70
C ALA A 389 12.48 -26.63 -35.25
N THR A 390 13.41 -27.31 -34.57
CA THR A 390 13.77 -28.70 -34.91
C THR A 390 12.73 -29.66 -34.34
N PRO A 391 11.90 -30.32 -35.16
CA PRO A 391 11.06 -31.42 -34.68
C PRO A 391 12.00 -32.59 -34.41
N GLY A 392 12.10 -33.01 -33.15
CA GLY A 392 12.72 -34.28 -32.80
C GLY A 392 12.05 -35.41 -33.59
N LYS A 393 12.87 -36.14 -34.35
CA LYS A 393 12.58 -37.49 -34.83
C LYS A 393 12.54 -38.46 -33.65
#